data_AF-A0A3A0C0F5-F1
#
_entry.id   AF-A0A3A0C0F5-F1
#
_cell.length_a   1.000
_cell.length_b   1.000
_cell.length_c   1.000
_cell.angle_alpha   90.00
_cell.angle_beta   90.00
_cell.angle_gamma   90.00
#
_symmetry.space_group_name_H-M   'P 1'
#
loop_
_entity.id
_entity.type
_entity.pdbx_description
1 polymer ?
#
loop_
_entity_poly.entity_id
_entity_poly.type
_entity_poly.pdbx_seq_one_letter_code
_entity_poly.pdbx_strand_id
1 'polypeptide(L)'
;MTPAEVAAALYKLIPRRITTEMLSDYGIEGSEDQAIQITREVLSFALYWVSAAVNAHIPKQYREVLWQRVLELIRTDWESAFGLGAVPWETYLAEMEERRTLYAPVGDCEGGAIAASEAISDLLEDEGLIQPADRSKLLVLLPDLVPLDRYQALLSECA
;
A
#
# COMPACT_ATOMS: atom_id res chain seq x y z
N MET A 1 -1.49 20.74 -11.75
CA MET A 1 -1.59 19.41 -12.40
C MET A 1 -3.06 19.08 -12.64
N THR A 2 -3.39 18.33 -13.68
CA THR A 2 -4.73 17.77 -13.89
C THR A 2 -4.94 16.54 -12.98
N PRO A 3 -6.20 16.17 -12.62
CA PRO A 3 -6.44 14.96 -11.83
C PRO A 3 -5.82 13.68 -12.43
N ALA A 4 -5.73 13.60 -13.77
CA ALA A 4 -5.09 12.49 -14.47
C ALA A 4 -3.57 12.47 -14.26
N GLU A 5 -2.91 13.63 -14.29
CA GLU A 5 -1.47 13.74 -14.01
C GLU A 5 -1.15 13.39 -12.56
N VAL A 6 -1.99 13.82 -11.62
CA VAL A 6 -1.82 13.49 -10.20
C VAL A 6 -1.99 11.99 -9.97
N ALA A 7 -3.03 11.38 -10.54
CA ALA A 7 -3.24 9.93 -10.44
C ALA A 7 -2.05 9.15 -11.03
N ALA A 8 -1.53 9.57 -12.19
CA ALA A 8 -0.36 8.94 -12.80
C ALA A 8 0.92 9.10 -11.95
N ALA A 9 1.09 10.25 -11.29
CA ALA A 9 2.22 10.51 -10.41
C ALA A 9 2.12 9.68 -9.11
N LEU A 10 0.95 9.62 -8.48
CA LEU A 10 0.71 8.74 -7.33
C LEU A 10 0.96 7.28 -7.69
N TYR A 11 0.43 6.83 -8.83
CA TYR A 11 0.64 5.47 -9.32
C TYR A 11 2.13 5.10 -9.48
N LYS A 12 2.98 6.05 -9.88
CA LYS A 12 4.43 5.82 -9.99
C LYS A 12 5.12 5.63 -8.64
N LEU A 13 4.56 6.17 -7.57
CA LEU A 13 5.09 6.05 -6.21
C LEU A 13 4.61 4.78 -5.48
N ILE A 14 3.58 4.12 -6.00
CA ILE A 14 3.04 2.88 -5.42
C ILE A 14 4.08 1.75 -5.54
N PRO A 15 4.35 1.00 -4.45
CA PRO A 15 5.24 -0.16 -4.46
C PRO A 15 4.83 -1.19 -5.51
N ARG A 16 5.81 -1.80 -6.16
CA ARG A 16 5.58 -2.88 -7.13
C ARG A 16 5.60 -4.24 -6.43
N ARG A 17 5.52 -5.32 -7.23
CA ARG A 17 5.66 -6.69 -6.74
C ARG A 17 6.83 -6.83 -5.78
N ILE A 18 6.56 -7.42 -4.62
CA ILE A 18 7.57 -7.87 -3.68
C ILE A 18 8.11 -9.22 -4.17
N THR A 19 9.43 -9.34 -4.25
CA THR A 19 10.10 -10.57 -4.66
C THR A 19 10.72 -11.27 -3.45
N THR A 20 10.99 -12.57 -3.57
CA THR A 20 11.70 -13.34 -2.54
C THR A 20 13.13 -12.83 -2.32
N GLU A 21 13.79 -12.35 -3.39
CA GLU A 21 15.08 -11.66 -3.31
C GLU A 21 14.99 -10.40 -2.44
N MET A 22 13.98 -9.58 -2.68
CA MET A 22 13.77 -8.37 -1.90
C MET A 22 13.43 -8.67 -0.43
N LEU A 23 12.64 -9.71 -0.13
CA LEU A 23 12.43 -10.14 1.25
C LEU A 23 13.75 -10.60 1.91
N SER A 24 14.58 -11.32 1.14
CA SER A 24 15.88 -11.81 1.61
C SER A 24 16.86 -10.69 1.93
N ASP A 25 16.81 -9.56 1.21
CA ASP A 25 17.62 -8.36 1.50
C ASP A 25 17.34 -7.79 2.91
N TYR A 26 16.11 -7.99 3.42
CA TYR A 26 15.70 -7.62 4.77
C TYR A 26 15.85 -8.77 5.77
N GLY A 27 16.38 -9.92 5.33
CA GLY A 27 16.56 -11.13 6.13
C GLY A 27 15.27 -11.93 6.35
N ILE A 28 14.23 -11.71 5.54
CA ILE A 28 12.98 -12.47 5.58
C ILE A 28 13.07 -13.57 4.53
N GLU A 29 13.15 -14.83 4.97
CA GLU A 29 13.04 -15.97 4.06
C GLU A 29 11.57 -16.22 3.74
N GLY A 30 11.24 -16.37 2.46
CA GLY A 30 9.85 -16.61 2.07
C GLY A 30 9.66 -17.29 0.72
N SER A 31 8.49 -17.88 0.55
CA SER A 31 8.07 -18.51 -0.71
C SER A 31 7.52 -17.49 -1.71
N GLU A 32 7.36 -17.89 -2.97
CA GLU A 32 6.70 -17.03 -3.97
C GLU A 32 5.24 -16.72 -3.58
N ASP A 33 4.52 -17.69 -3.00
CA ASP A 33 3.15 -17.49 -2.51
C ASP A 33 3.10 -16.47 -1.37
N GLN A 34 4.08 -16.51 -0.47
CA GLN A 34 4.20 -15.53 0.60
C GLN A 34 4.53 -14.14 0.05
N ALA A 35 5.42 -14.05 -0.94
CA ALA A 35 5.74 -12.78 -1.60
C ALA A 35 4.52 -12.17 -2.33
N ILE A 36 3.66 -13.01 -2.93
CA ILE A 36 2.37 -12.61 -3.51
C ILE A 36 1.46 -12.02 -2.42
N GLN A 37 1.32 -12.70 -1.29
CA GLN A 37 0.48 -12.22 -0.19
C GLN A 37 1.00 -10.91 0.42
N ILE A 38 2.30 -10.82 0.68
CA ILE A 38 2.95 -9.58 1.15
C ILE A 38 2.78 -8.45 0.13
N THR A 39 2.84 -8.73 -1.17
CA THR A 39 2.58 -7.72 -2.21
C THR A 39 1.19 -7.10 -2.06
N ARG A 40 0.16 -7.91 -1.80
CA ARG A 40 -1.21 -7.41 -1.58
C ARG A 40 -1.31 -6.54 -0.33
N GLU A 41 -0.66 -6.96 0.76
CA GLU A 41 -0.72 -6.23 2.03
C GLU A 41 0.04 -4.90 1.95
N VAL A 42 1.22 -4.89 1.32
CA VAL A 42 1.98 -3.65 1.04
C VAL A 42 1.17 -2.71 0.14
N LEU A 43 0.50 -3.24 -0.88
CA LEU A 43 -0.33 -2.43 -1.77
C LEU A 43 -1.55 -1.83 -1.04
N SER A 44 -2.23 -2.61 -0.20
CA SER A 44 -3.33 -2.15 0.64
C SER A 44 -2.86 -1.05 1.61
N PHE A 45 -1.70 -1.23 2.22
CA PHE A 45 -1.09 -0.23 3.09
C PHE A 45 -0.75 1.06 2.34
N ALA A 46 -0.14 0.96 1.16
CA ALA A 46 0.13 2.12 0.31
C ALA A 46 -1.15 2.86 -0.11
N LEU A 47 -2.18 2.12 -0.51
CA LEU A 47 -3.47 2.68 -0.91
C LEU A 47 -4.22 3.37 0.22
N TYR A 48 -4.10 2.88 1.46
CA TYR A 48 -4.61 3.59 2.64
C TYR A 48 -3.99 4.98 2.75
N TRP A 49 -2.66 5.08 2.67
CA TRP A 49 -1.96 6.37 2.78
C TRP A 49 -2.21 7.29 1.59
N VAL A 50 -2.28 6.75 0.37
CA VAL A 50 -2.69 7.52 -0.82
C VAL A 50 -4.09 8.10 -0.60
N SER A 51 -5.04 7.30 -0.09
CA SER A 51 -6.40 7.76 0.20
C SER A 51 -6.42 8.85 1.28
N ALA A 52 -5.67 8.66 2.37
CA ALA A 52 -5.53 9.65 3.44
C ALA A 52 -4.98 10.98 2.91
N ALA A 53 -3.91 10.93 2.13
CA ALA A 53 -3.26 12.12 1.57
C ALA A 53 -4.17 12.83 0.55
N VAL A 54 -4.88 12.09 -0.31
CA VAL A 54 -5.89 12.65 -1.23
C VAL A 54 -7.02 13.33 -0.44
N ASN A 55 -7.49 12.73 0.64
CA ASN A 55 -8.53 13.32 1.48
C ASN A 55 -8.08 14.58 2.22
N ALA A 56 -6.80 14.68 2.56
CA ALA A 56 -6.23 15.85 3.22
C ALA A 56 -6.02 17.03 2.25
N HIS A 57 -5.52 16.77 1.03
CA HIS A 57 -4.99 17.83 0.15
C HIS A 57 -5.85 18.13 -1.08
N ILE A 58 -6.71 17.21 -1.53
CA ILE A 58 -7.47 17.37 -2.78
C ILE A 58 -8.90 17.87 -2.49
N PRO A 59 -9.45 18.80 -3.28
CA PRO A 59 -10.85 19.22 -3.16
C PRO A 59 -11.83 18.06 -3.34
N LYS A 60 -12.89 18.01 -2.52
CA LYS A 60 -13.85 16.89 -2.46
C LYS A 60 -14.41 16.46 -3.82
N GLN A 61 -14.65 17.41 -4.72
CA GLN A 61 -15.20 17.15 -6.06
C GLN A 61 -14.27 16.35 -6.99
N TYR A 62 -12.96 16.28 -6.69
CA TYR A 62 -11.98 15.56 -7.52
C TYR A 62 -11.47 14.26 -6.89
N ARG A 63 -11.74 14.02 -5.59
CA ARG A 63 -11.20 12.86 -4.86
C ARG A 63 -11.62 11.54 -5.46
N GLU A 64 -12.91 11.37 -5.73
CA GLU A 64 -13.45 10.12 -6.28
C GLU A 64 -12.87 9.83 -7.66
N VAL A 65 -12.84 10.84 -8.54
CA VAL A 65 -12.31 10.69 -9.90
C VAL A 65 -10.82 10.31 -9.86
N LEU A 66 -10.04 10.94 -8.98
CA LEU A 66 -8.63 10.64 -8.82
C LEU A 66 -8.41 9.23 -8.25
N TRP A 67 -9.19 8.85 -7.22
CA TRP A 67 -9.13 7.54 -6.60
C TRP A 67 -9.43 6.42 -7.61
N GLN A 68 -10.53 6.54 -8.34
CA GLN A 68 -10.89 5.59 -9.40
C GLN A 68 -9.78 5.50 -10.45
N ARG A 69 -9.18 6.63 -10.83
CA ARG A 69 -8.10 6.63 -11.82
C ARG A 69 -6.84 5.91 -11.33
N VAL A 70 -6.50 6.03 -10.05
CA VAL A 70 -5.38 5.26 -9.46
C VAL A 70 -5.69 3.77 -9.49
N LEU A 71 -6.91 3.37 -9.10
CA LEU A 71 -7.33 1.96 -9.14
C LEU A 71 -7.35 1.38 -10.56
N GLU A 72 -7.79 2.15 -11.56
CA GLU A 72 -7.76 1.75 -12.96
C GLU A 72 -6.32 1.48 -13.45
N LEU A 73 -5.36 2.33 -13.08
CA LEU A 73 -3.95 2.14 -13.44
C LEU A 73 -3.37 0.87 -12.81
N ILE A 74 -3.68 0.62 -11.54
CA ILE A 74 -3.25 -0.62 -10.84
C ILE A 74 -3.88 -1.85 -11.51
N ARG A 75 -5.18 -1.81 -11.78
CA ARG A 75 -5.90 -2.91 -12.44
C ARG A 75 -5.32 -3.22 -13.82
N THR A 76 -4.93 -2.18 -14.57
CA THR A 76 -4.34 -2.33 -15.90
C THR A 76 -3.04 -3.12 -15.86
N ASP A 77 -2.21 -2.87 -14.83
CA ASP A 77 -0.91 -3.50 -14.66
C ASP A 77 -0.91 -4.62 -13.61
N TRP A 78 -2.08 -5.18 -13.29
CA TRP A 78 -2.29 -6.10 -12.18
C TRP A 78 -1.40 -7.34 -12.24
N GLU A 79 -1.33 -7.97 -13.40
CA GLU A 79 -0.44 -9.11 -13.63
C GLU A 79 1.00 -8.67 -13.87
N SER A 80 1.21 -7.66 -14.73
CA SER A 80 2.52 -7.29 -15.24
C SER A 80 3.44 -6.62 -14.19
N ALA A 81 2.90 -5.70 -13.39
CA ALA A 81 3.68 -4.92 -12.43
C ALA A 81 3.58 -5.45 -10.99
N PHE A 82 2.47 -6.11 -10.65
CA PHE A 82 2.23 -6.62 -9.29
C PHE A 82 2.34 -8.15 -9.21
N GLY A 83 2.26 -8.88 -10.32
CA GLY A 83 2.30 -10.35 -10.30
C GLY A 83 1.06 -10.99 -9.68
N LEU A 84 -0.07 -10.27 -9.66
CA LEU A 84 -1.28 -10.68 -8.95
C LEU A 84 -2.38 -11.22 -9.87
N GLY A 85 -2.02 -11.63 -11.10
CA GLY A 85 -2.98 -12.15 -12.10
C GLY A 85 -3.80 -13.36 -11.65
N ALA A 86 -3.30 -14.14 -10.68
CA ALA A 86 -4.02 -15.25 -10.07
C ALA A 86 -5.10 -14.81 -9.05
N VAL A 87 -5.03 -13.58 -8.53
CA VAL A 87 -5.98 -13.01 -7.57
C VAL A 87 -7.01 -12.19 -8.33
N PRO A 88 -8.31 -12.53 -8.26
CA PRO A 88 -9.35 -11.72 -8.88
C PRO A 88 -9.35 -10.29 -8.36
N TRP A 89 -9.43 -9.31 -9.26
CA TRP A 89 -9.43 -7.89 -8.90
C TRP A 89 -10.51 -7.53 -7.87
N GLU A 90 -11.71 -8.07 -8.01
CA GLU A 90 -12.82 -7.80 -7.08
C GLU A 90 -12.59 -8.38 -5.68
N THR A 91 -11.88 -9.51 -5.59
CA THR A 91 -11.45 -10.08 -4.30
C THR A 91 -10.49 -9.12 -3.62
N TYR A 92 -9.50 -8.62 -4.36
CA TYR A 92 -8.54 -7.67 -3.82
C TYR A 92 -9.20 -6.34 -3.40
N LEU A 93 -10.18 -5.83 -4.16
CA LEU A 93 -10.88 -4.61 -3.76
C LEU A 93 -11.60 -4.75 -2.41
N ALA A 94 -12.21 -5.91 -2.14
CA ALA A 94 -12.84 -6.19 -0.85
C ALA A 94 -11.79 -6.25 0.28
N GLU A 95 -10.70 -6.99 0.08
CA GLU A 95 -9.58 -7.08 1.03
C GLU A 95 -9.01 -5.69 1.35
N MET A 96 -8.79 -4.86 0.33
CA MET A 96 -8.24 -3.52 0.47
C MET A 96 -9.13 -2.60 1.33
N GLU A 97 -10.46 -2.67 1.18
CA GLU A 97 -11.38 -1.88 2.01
C GLU A 97 -11.43 -2.39 3.47
N GLU A 98 -11.32 -3.71 3.69
CA GLU A 98 -11.16 -4.28 5.03
C GLU A 98 -9.88 -3.76 5.69
N ARG A 99 -8.75 -3.77 4.96
CA ARG A 99 -7.48 -3.23 5.46
C ARG A 99 -7.55 -1.74 5.75
N ARG A 100 -8.21 -0.94 4.90
CA ARG A 100 -8.42 0.50 5.17
C ARG A 100 -9.20 0.73 6.47
N THR A 101 -10.21 -0.11 6.74
CA THR A 101 -10.98 -0.05 7.99
C THR A 101 -10.12 -0.43 9.20
N LEU A 102 -9.22 -1.41 9.04
CA LEU A 102 -8.27 -1.81 10.08
C LEU A 102 -7.26 -0.70 10.41
N TYR A 103 -6.75 0.01 9.39
CA TYR A 103 -5.71 1.02 9.57
C TYR A 103 -6.25 2.37 10.05
N ALA A 104 -7.49 2.73 9.71
CA ALA A 104 -8.05 4.05 10.01
C ALA A 104 -7.93 4.49 11.48
N PRO A 105 -8.24 3.65 12.50
CA PRO A 105 -8.17 4.07 13.90
C PRO A 105 -6.75 4.43 14.36
N VAL A 106 -5.72 3.79 13.79
CA VAL A 106 -4.32 3.94 14.21
C VAL A 106 -3.57 4.95 13.35
N GLY A 107 -3.90 5.07 12.06
CA GLY A 107 -3.22 5.97 11.13
C GLY A 107 -3.56 7.45 11.34
N ASP A 108 -4.70 7.77 11.97
CA ASP A 108 -5.11 9.14 12.26
C ASP A 108 -4.43 9.74 13.52
N CYS A 109 -3.59 8.95 14.22
CA CYS A 109 -2.87 9.38 15.43
C CYS A 109 -1.49 9.96 15.11
N GLU A 110 -0.90 10.70 16.06
CA GLU A 110 0.52 11.07 16.00
C GLU A 110 1.37 9.78 15.97
N GLY A 111 2.26 9.67 14.97
CA GLY A 111 3.00 8.42 14.71
C GLY A 111 2.19 7.35 13.98
N GLY A 112 1.04 7.69 13.38
CA GLY A 112 0.11 6.74 12.76
C GLY A 112 0.71 5.84 11.67
N ALA A 113 1.78 6.28 10.99
CA ALA A 113 2.56 5.44 10.08
C ALA A 113 3.12 4.19 10.78
N ILE A 114 3.77 4.37 11.93
CA ILE A 114 4.35 3.29 12.72
C ILE A 114 3.24 2.41 13.29
N ALA A 115 2.18 3.01 13.85
CA ALA A 115 1.07 2.26 14.43
C ALA A 115 0.32 1.41 13.37
N ALA A 116 0.15 1.94 12.15
CA ALA A 116 -0.41 1.17 11.04
C ALA A 116 0.56 0.09 10.52
N SER A 117 1.88 0.33 10.56
CA SER A 117 2.91 -0.70 10.29
C SER A 117 2.91 -1.82 11.35
N GLU A 118 2.60 -1.51 12.61
CA GLU A 118 2.40 -2.53 13.65
C GLU A 118 1.13 -3.35 13.37
N ALA A 119 0.02 -2.70 13.01
CA ALA A 119 -1.24 -3.39 12.72
C ALA A 119 -1.15 -4.39 11.54
N ILE A 120 -0.47 -4.01 10.45
CA ILE A 120 -0.19 -4.94 9.34
C ILE A 120 0.78 -6.05 9.76
N SER A 121 1.74 -5.77 10.66
CA SER A 121 2.66 -6.81 11.14
C SER A 121 1.95 -7.83 12.03
N ASP A 122 1.02 -7.38 12.91
CA ASP A 122 0.14 -8.26 13.69
C ASP A 122 -0.67 -9.17 12.78
N LEU A 123 -1.30 -8.59 11.76
CA LEU A 123 -2.10 -9.32 10.79
C LEU A 123 -1.27 -10.37 10.03
N LEU A 124 -0.08 -10.00 9.54
CA LEU A 124 0.80 -10.92 8.82
C LEU A 124 1.29 -12.06 9.73
N GLU A 125 1.50 -11.78 11.02
CA GLU A 125 1.88 -12.79 12.02
C GLU A 125 0.70 -13.75 12.31
N ASP A 126 -0.50 -13.21 12.51
CA ASP A 126 -1.73 -13.97 12.77
C ASP A 126 -2.12 -14.88 11.59
N GLU A 127 -1.90 -14.42 10.35
CA GLU A 127 -2.11 -15.21 9.13
C GLU A 127 -0.96 -16.22 8.88
N GLY A 128 0.08 -16.22 9.70
CA GLY A 128 1.25 -17.10 9.56
C GLY A 128 2.14 -16.76 8.37
N LEU A 129 2.01 -15.55 7.82
CA LEU A 129 2.78 -15.04 6.69
C LEU A 129 4.16 -14.57 7.08
N ILE A 130 4.42 -14.37 8.37
CA ILE A 130 5.75 -14.10 8.91
C ILE A 130 5.95 -14.86 10.21
N GLN A 131 7.21 -15.05 10.61
CA GLN A 131 7.52 -15.47 11.96
C GLN A 131 7.58 -14.24 12.90
N PRO A 132 7.34 -14.40 14.22
CA PRO A 132 7.48 -13.30 15.17
C PRO A 132 8.87 -12.63 15.14
N ALA A 133 9.91 -13.38 14.78
CA ALA A 133 11.28 -12.86 14.62
C ALA A 133 11.43 -11.90 13.43
N ASP A 134 10.55 -11.99 12.42
CA ASP A 134 10.56 -11.16 11.21
C ASP A 134 9.81 -9.84 11.39
N ARG A 135 9.01 -9.71 12.45
CA ARG A 135 8.24 -8.50 12.76
C ARG A 135 9.09 -7.24 12.71
N SER A 136 10.24 -7.25 13.38
CA SER A 136 11.15 -6.10 13.40
C SER A 136 11.68 -5.71 12.00
N LYS A 137 11.81 -6.69 11.10
CA LYS A 137 12.26 -6.48 9.72
C LYS A 137 11.15 -5.84 8.88
N LEU A 138 9.90 -6.26 9.08
CA LEU A 138 8.74 -5.64 8.43
C LEU A 138 8.54 -4.18 8.84
N LEU A 139 8.74 -3.85 10.11
CA LEU A 139 8.64 -2.48 10.60
C LEU A 139 9.69 -1.55 9.96
N VAL A 140 10.76 -2.09 9.36
CA VAL A 140 11.72 -1.35 8.54
C VAL A 140 11.30 -1.36 7.07
N LEU A 141 10.93 -2.53 6.54
CA LEU A 141 10.52 -2.71 5.14
C LEU A 141 9.35 -1.80 4.75
N LEU A 142 8.30 -1.71 5.58
CA LEU A 142 7.07 -1.01 5.23
C LEU A 142 7.28 0.51 5.05
N PRO A 143 7.96 1.22 5.97
CA PRO A 143 8.34 2.62 5.74
C PRO A 143 9.27 2.82 4.54
N ASP A 144 10.20 1.90 4.27
CA ASP A 144 11.13 2.01 3.15
C ASP A 144 10.40 1.92 1.80
N LEU A 145 9.33 1.14 1.74
CA LEU A 145 8.55 0.94 0.51
C LEU A 145 7.46 1.97 0.29
N VAL A 146 6.82 2.47 1.34
CA VAL A 146 5.68 3.37 1.21
C VAL A 146 6.11 4.80 1.51
N PRO A 147 6.40 5.62 0.47
CA PRO A 147 7.01 6.93 0.65
C PRO A 147 5.96 7.98 1.03
N LEU A 148 5.58 8.01 2.31
CA LEU A 148 4.55 8.91 2.85
C LEU A 148 4.86 10.39 2.61
N ASP A 149 6.12 10.76 2.78
CA ASP A 149 6.66 12.09 2.51
C ASP A 149 6.45 12.51 1.05
N ARG A 150 6.64 11.58 0.11
CA ARG A 150 6.48 11.86 -1.32
C ARG A 150 5.01 11.99 -1.72
N TYR A 151 4.10 11.24 -1.10
CA TYR A 151 2.66 11.44 -1.32
C TYR A 151 2.23 12.82 -0.87
N GLN A 152 2.66 13.24 0.32
CA GLN A 152 2.34 14.57 0.85
C GLN A 152 2.94 15.69 -0.01
N ALA A 153 4.22 15.57 -0.40
CA ALA A 153 4.88 16.56 -1.24
C ALA A 153 4.18 16.71 -2.60
N LEU A 154 3.89 15.59 -3.27
CA LEU A 154 3.21 15.57 -4.57
C LEU A 154 1.83 16.25 -4.51
N LEU A 155 1.06 15.99 -3.45
CA LEU A 155 -0.30 16.52 -3.34
C LEU A 155 -0.34 17.95 -2.81
N SER A 156 0.70 18.39 -2.09
CA SER A 156 0.87 19.80 -1.70
C SER A 156 1.10 20.71 -2.91
N GLU A 157 1.71 20.20 -3.99
CA GLU A 157 1.86 20.92 -5.27
C GLU A 157 0.54 21.01 -6.06
N CYS A 158 -0.49 20.28 -5.64
CA CYS A 158 -1.79 20.20 -6.31
C CYS A 158 -2.90 21.00 -5.60
N ALA A 159 -2.65 21.45 -4.37
CA ALA A 159 -3.55 22.27 -3.56
C ALA A 159 -3.45 23.76 -3.96
#